data_AF-A0A397VYX5-F1
#
_entry.id   AF-A0A397VYX5-F1
#
_cell.length_a   1.000
_cell.length_b   1.000
_cell.length_c   1.000
_cell.angle_alpha   90.00
_cell.angle_beta   90.00
_cell.angle_gamma   90.00
#
_symmetry.space_group_name_H-M   'P 1'
#
loop_
_entity.id
_entity.type
_entity.pdbx_description
1 polymer ?
#
loop_
_entity_poly.entity_id
_entity_poly.type
_entity_poly.pdbx_seq_one_letter_code
_entity_poly.pdbx_strand_id
1 'polypeptide(L)'
;MSSELEHQDLVLVEATPEQARITNRNSYISWGYPLLTIDEYIEREEILANNEFTSENFKVWILVSKKCNLSNDTEPTIFSQCETYKLKALITLSFGQIQEVICYYITSLFTPPQYRHKGYATKLMELLNNKLRFECKAKFSYLYSEVGSDFYSRLGWRIFPHKEIRFKVDDRFSTSLKHSELIVAINQSNIETIINKDCEFIKKDLKKLNKKSMVILPTKPAFDWLFQKTKLYSKFYADTNDPRQFGAMISNKKNESINENEELFERFIIWNHDFRDNQLFIIRFRSDSPYTTRLLIQQAMQEASKFQFKQIILESGFEII
;
A
#
# COMPACT_ATOMS: atom_id res chain seq x y z
N MET A 1 26.25 -21.85 -20.76
CA MET A 1 27.42 -21.91 -19.84
C MET A 1 27.94 -20.53 -19.43
N SER A 2 28.06 -19.51 -20.30
CA SER A 2 28.54 -18.18 -19.86
C SER A 2 27.54 -17.39 -19.00
N SER A 3 26.24 -17.42 -19.34
CA SER A 3 25.18 -16.72 -18.57
C SER A 3 24.98 -17.28 -17.17
N GLU A 4 25.16 -18.59 -17.00
CA GLU A 4 24.99 -19.28 -15.72
C GLU A 4 26.12 -18.93 -14.73
N LEU A 5 27.36 -18.77 -15.23
CA LEU A 5 28.47 -18.21 -14.44
C LEU A 5 28.25 -16.74 -14.11
N GLU A 6 27.71 -15.93 -15.03
CA GLU A 6 27.38 -14.51 -14.75
C GLU A 6 26.38 -14.36 -13.59
N HIS A 7 25.42 -15.27 -13.46
CA HIS A 7 24.45 -15.22 -12.35
C HIS A 7 24.99 -15.75 -11.01
N GLN A 8 26.00 -16.61 -11.01
CA GLN A 8 26.67 -17.08 -9.78
C GLN A 8 27.54 -15.98 -9.14
N ASP A 9 28.01 -15.03 -9.96
CA ASP A 9 28.78 -13.86 -9.55
C ASP A 9 27.92 -12.68 -9.06
N LEU A 10 26.60 -12.84 -8.92
CA LEU A 10 25.71 -11.79 -8.42
C LEU A 10 25.42 -11.94 -6.93
N VAL A 11 25.22 -10.80 -6.28
CA VAL A 11 24.84 -10.71 -4.88
C VAL A 11 23.73 -9.68 -4.69
N LEU A 12 22.82 -9.99 -3.75
CA LEU A 12 21.79 -9.07 -3.29
C LEU A 12 22.29 -8.40 -2.02
N VAL A 13 22.34 -7.07 -2.03
CA VAL A 13 22.79 -6.26 -0.89
C VAL A 13 21.76 -5.18 -0.58
N GLU A 14 21.75 -4.74 0.68
CA GLU A 14 21.02 -3.55 1.08
C GLU A 14 21.76 -2.32 0.52
N ALA A 15 21.03 -1.44 -0.14
CA ALA A 15 21.60 -0.23 -0.73
C ALA A 15 21.96 0.80 0.34
N THR A 16 23.05 1.53 0.15
CA THR A 16 23.31 2.77 0.90
C THR A 16 22.31 3.87 0.49
N PRO A 17 22.17 4.97 1.25
CA PRO A 17 21.32 6.11 0.84
C PRO A 17 21.67 6.65 -0.55
N GLU A 18 22.95 6.75 -0.89
CA GLU A 18 23.43 7.19 -2.21
C GLU A 18 23.01 6.21 -3.31
N GLN A 19 23.16 4.90 -3.07
CA GLN A 19 22.73 3.87 -4.01
C GLN A 19 21.20 3.85 -4.16
N ALA A 20 20.44 4.09 -3.08
CA ALA A 20 18.98 4.24 -3.15
C ALA A 20 18.56 5.41 -4.06
N ARG A 21 19.28 6.53 -4.04
CA ARG A 21 19.03 7.63 -5.00
C ARG A 21 19.24 7.19 -6.45
N ILE A 22 20.24 6.34 -6.73
CA ILE A 22 20.43 5.75 -8.06
C ILE A 22 19.23 4.88 -8.43
N THR A 23 18.70 4.09 -7.48
CA THR A 23 17.50 3.30 -7.73
C THR A 23 16.29 4.17 -8.08
N ASN A 24 16.12 5.32 -7.41
CA ASN A 24 15.06 6.28 -7.73
C ASN A 24 15.22 6.86 -9.14
N ARG A 25 16.45 7.20 -9.54
CA ARG A 25 16.73 7.66 -10.92
C ARG A 25 16.42 6.60 -11.97
N ASN A 26 16.78 5.34 -11.69
CA ASN A 26 16.50 4.23 -12.60
C ASN A 26 15.00 4.05 -12.85
N SER A 27 14.18 4.17 -11.81
CA SER A 27 12.74 3.89 -11.88
C SER A 27 11.87 5.11 -12.20
N TYR A 28 12.45 6.32 -12.21
CA TYR A 28 11.76 7.59 -12.47
C TYR A 28 10.85 7.55 -13.70
N ILE A 29 11.33 7.02 -14.84
CA ILE A 29 10.55 6.97 -16.08
C ILE A 29 9.26 6.13 -15.92
N SER A 30 9.24 5.15 -15.02
CA SER A 30 8.08 4.28 -14.81
C SER A 30 7.10 4.82 -13.76
N TRP A 31 7.59 5.51 -12.72
CA TRP A 31 6.76 5.86 -11.54
C TRP A 31 6.74 7.35 -11.18
N GLY A 32 7.54 8.18 -11.85
CA GLY A 32 7.56 9.64 -11.67
C GLY A 32 7.08 10.40 -12.89
N TYR A 33 7.54 10.01 -14.08
CA TYR A 33 7.19 10.67 -15.34
C TYR A 33 5.75 10.34 -15.79
N PRO A 34 5.01 11.25 -16.47
CA PRO A 34 5.37 12.66 -16.74
C PRO A 34 4.99 13.62 -15.61
N LEU A 35 4.34 13.13 -14.55
CA LEU A 35 3.72 13.97 -13.53
C LEU A 35 4.75 14.76 -12.71
N LEU A 36 5.92 14.17 -12.43
CA LEU A 36 7.00 14.78 -11.68
C LEU A 36 8.20 15.02 -12.59
N THR A 37 8.93 16.10 -12.35
CA THR A 37 10.34 16.18 -12.79
C THR A 37 11.19 15.15 -12.01
N ILE A 38 12.38 14.86 -12.51
CA ILE A 38 13.28 13.90 -11.83
C ILE A 38 13.67 14.40 -10.43
N ASP A 39 13.89 15.69 -10.26
CA ASP A 39 14.29 16.27 -8.97
C ASP A 39 13.12 16.21 -7.97
N GLU A 40 11.90 16.53 -8.39
CA GLU A 40 10.70 16.38 -7.55
C GLU A 40 10.43 14.93 -7.19
N TYR A 41 10.69 13.98 -8.10
CA TYR A 41 10.57 12.56 -7.82
C TYR A 41 11.58 12.13 -6.74
N ILE A 42 12.84 12.53 -6.87
CA ILE A 42 13.89 12.21 -5.89
C ILE A 42 13.56 12.84 -4.53
N GLU A 43 13.19 14.12 -4.50
CA GLU A 43 12.80 14.82 -3.27
C GLU A 43 11.61 14.11 -2.59
N ARG A 44 10.60 13.70 -3.37
CA ARG A 44 9.46 12.92 -2.86
C ARG A 44 9.93 11.63 -2.19
N GLU A 45 10.81 10.87 -2.85
CA GLU A 45 11.32 9.61 -2.28
C GLU A 45 12.14 9.84 -1.01
N GLU A 46 12.94 10.91 -0.94
CA GLU A 46 13.70 11.27 0.27
C GLU A 46 12.76 11.63 1.43
N ILE A 47 11.72 12.42 1.17
CA ILE A 47 10.72 12.76 2.18
C ILE A 47 10.01 11.50 2.68
N LEU A 48 9.59 10.61 1.77
CA LEU A 48 8.86 9.39 2.10
C LEU A 48 9.73 8.35 2.81
N ALA A 49 11.02 8.28 2.52
CA ALA A 49 11.97 7.36 3.17
C ALA A 49 12.29 7.77 4.62
N ASN A 50 12.14 9.05 4.97
CA ASN A 50 12.38 9.58 6.32
C ASN A 50 11.14 9.61 7.22
N ASN A 51 10.03 9.00 6.79
CA ASN A 51 8.81 8.91 7.59
C ASN A 51 8.95 7.87 8.73
N GLU A 52 8.16 8.00 9.80
CA GLU A 52 8.08 7.02 10.89
C GLU A 52 7.76 5.60 10.39
N PHE A 53 6.91 5.47 9.36
CA PHE A 53 6.58 4.18 8.78
C PHE A 53 7.79 3.47 8.15
N THR A 54 8.73 4.23 7.59
CA THR A 54 9.85 3.71 6.80
C THR A 54 11.14 3.59 7.59
N SER A 55 11.38 4.45 8.59
CA SER A 55 12.66 4.60 9.30
C SER A 55 13.35 3.29 9.70
N GLU A 56 12.61 2.31 10.24
CA GLU A 56 13.15 1.00 10.62
C GLU A 56 12.59 -0.16 9.79
N ASN A 57 11.60 0.10 8.94
CA ASN A 57 10.84 -0.95 8.26
C ASN A 57 11.11 -0.99 6.75
N PHE A 58 11.72 0.03 6.17
CA PHE A 58 11.98 0.14 4.75
C PHE A 58 13.42 -0.24 4.40
N LYS A 59 13.59 -1.04 3.36
CA LYS A 59 14.89 -1.38 2.80
C LYS A 59 14.84 -1.35 1.29
N VAL A 60 15.91 -0.82 0.70
CA VAL A 60 16.18 -0.87 -0.74
C VAL A 60 17.19 -1.99 -0.99
N TRP A 61 16.87 -2.88 -1.93
CA TRP A 61 17.73 -3.99 -2.30
C TRP A 61 18.22 -3.82 -3.73
N ILE A 62 19.52 -4.02 -3.94
CA ILE A 62 20.15 -3.95 -5.27
C ILE A 62 20.86 -5.26 -5.57
N LEU A 63 20.73 -5.71 -6.83
CA LEU A 63 21.47 -6.82 -7.38
C LEU A 63 22.68 -6.29 -8.14
N VAL A 64 23.87 -6.64 -7.66
CA VAL A 64 25.16 -6.17 -8.18
C VAL A 64 26.11 -7.35 -8.38
N SER A 65 27.24 -7.10 -9.05
CA SER A 65 28.32 -8.09 -9.16
C SER A 65 29.08 -8.19 -7.85
N LYS A 66 29.45 -9.41 -7.42
CA LYS A 66 30.35 -9.65 -6.28
C LYS A 66 31.73 -9.01 -6.46
N LYS A 67 32.11 -8.71 -7.71
CA LYS A 67 33.38 -8.03 -8.03
C LYS A 67 33.32 -6.52 -7.76
N CYS A 68 32.13 -5.95 -7.59
CA CYS A 68 31.98 -4.54 -7.20
C CYS A 68 32.39 -4.37 -5.74
N ASN A 69 33.40 -3.53 -5.49
CA ASN A 69 33.75 -3.14 -4.13
C ASN A 69 32.81 -2.02 -3.68
N LEU A 70 31.67 -2.39 -3.11
CA LEU A 70 30.62 -1.47 -2.66
C LEU A 70 31.08 -0.47 -1.59
N SER A 71 32.20 -0.73 -0.91
CA SER A 71 32.81 0.21 0.05
C SER A 71 33.45 1.42 -0.63
N ASN A 72 33.88 1.27 -1.89
CA ASN A 72 34.59 2.30 -2.65
C ASN A 72 33.85 2.77 -3.90
N ASP A 73 32.93 1.95 -4.41
CA ASP A 73 32.14 2.24 -5.61
C ASP A 73 30.77 2.81 -5.19
N THR A 74 30.66 4.13 -5.27
CA THR A 74 29.44 4.87 -4.93
C THR A 74 28.37 4.77 -6.03
N GLU A 75 28.74 4.39 -7.25
CA GLU A 75 27.83 4.26 -8.40
C GLU A 75 27.95 2.87 -9.05
N PRO A 76 27.66 1.79 -8.31
CA PRO A 76 27.81 0.45 -8.84
C PRO A 76 26.79 0.21 -9.97
N THR A 77 27.16 -0.68 -10.89
CA THR A 77 26.18 -1.19 -11.86
C THR A 77 25.10 -2.00 -11.15
N ILE A 78 23.88 -1.45 -11.11
CA ILE A 78 22.69 -2.09 -10.54
C ILE A 78 21.95 -2.84 -11.66
N PHE A 79 21.95 -4.17 -11.61
CA PHE A 79 21.31 -5.01 -12.62
C PHE A 79 19.79 -5.12 -12.43
N SER A 80 19.34 -5.11 -11.18
CA SER A 80 17.93 -5.07 -10.79
C SER A 80 17.83 -4.54 -9.37
N GLN A 81 16.68 -3.99 -9.00
CA GLN A 81 16.42 -3.42 -7.68
C GLN A 81 14.99 -3.71 -7.22
N CYS A 82 14.74 -3.66 -5.92
CA CYS A 82 13.39 -3.60 -5.36
C CYS A 82 13.41 -3.00 -3.95
N GLU A 83 12.23 -2.85 -3.37
CA GLU A 83 12.04 -2.35 -2.01
C GLU A 83 11.26 -3.36 -1.18
N THR A 84 11.50 -3.34 0.14
CA THR A 84 10.69 -4.11 1.09
C THR A 84 10.27 -3.29 2.29
N TYR A 85 9.02 -3.44 2.70
CA TYR A 85 8.49 -2.91 3.95
C TYR A 85 8.23 -4.06 4.93
N LYS A 86 8.85 -4.01 6.11
CA LYS A 86 8.59 -4.91 7.23
C LYS A 86 7.28 -4.52 7.90
N LEU A 87 6.35 -5.45 8.01
CA LEU A 87 5.00 -5.19 8.53
C LEU A 87 4.61 -6.21 9.59
N LYS A 88 3.69 -5.78 10.46
CA LYS A 88 2.98 -6.66 11.39
C LYS A 88 1.72 -7.19 10.72
N ALA A 89 1.53 -8.49 10.84
CA ALA A 89 0.36 -9.18 10.35
C ALA A 89 -0.22 -10.10 11.42
N LEU A 90 -1.47 -10.52 11.23
CA LEU A 90 -2.07 -11.61 11.98
C LEU A 90 -2.30 -12.79 11.05
N ILE A 91 -2.07 -14.00 11.57
CA ILE A 91 -2.45 -15.25 10.91
C ILE A 91 -3.36 -16.06 11.82
N THR A 92 -4.25 -16.85 11.25
CA THR A 92 -4.99 -17.89 11.98
C THR A 92 -4.15 -19.16 12.05
N LEU A 93 -3.99 -19.74 13.24
CA LEU A 93 -3.33 -21.02 13.45
C LEU A 93 -4.33 -22.19 13.40
N SER A 94 -5.45 -21.99 14.09
CA SER A 94 -6.59 -22.89 14.19
C SER A 94 -7.83 -22.05 14.54
N PHE A 95 -9.02 -22.67 14.59
CA PHE A 95 -10.25 -21.97 14.94
C PHE A 95 -10.10 -21.25 16.30
N GLY A 96 -10.41 -19.95 16.34
CA GLY A 96 -10.26 -19.12 17.55
C GLY A 96 -8.83 -18.72 17.93
N GLN A 97 -7.79 -19.28 17.28
CA GLN A 97 -6.39 -19.00 17.58
C GLN A 97 -5.73 -18.16 16.49
N ILE A 98 -5.27 -16.96 16.86
CA ILE A 98 -4.54 -16.04 16.00
C ILE A 98 -3.14 -15.76 16.55
N GLN A 99 -2.20 -15.46 15.67
CA GLN A 99 -0.82 -15.13 16.01
C GLN A 99 -0.37 -13.85 15.28
N GLU A 100 0.27 -12.93 16.01
CA GLU A 100 1.00 -11.81 15.41
C GLU A 100 2.32 -12.29 14.82
N VAL A 101 2.57 -11.93 13.57
CA VAL A 101 3.76 -12.35 12.80
C VAL A 101 4.36 -11.18 12.05
N ILE A 102 5.60 -11.35 11.62
CA ILE A 102 6.28 -10.42 10.73
C ILE A 102 6.11 -10.90 9.29
N CYS A 103 5.71 -9.99 8.41
CA CYS A 103 5.69 -10.20 6.96
C CYS A 103 6.42 -9.06 6.25
N TYR A 104 6.64 -9.22 4.95
CA TYR A 104 7.25 -8.19 4.12
C TYR A 104 6.40 -7.88 2.90
N TYR A 105 6.10 -6.60 2.68
CA TYR A 105 5.55 -6.12 1.42
C TYR A 105 6.71 -5.82 0.47
N ILE A 106 6.75 -6.47 -0.68
CA ILE A 106 7.74 -6.23 -1.73
C ILE A 106 7.12 -5.28 -2.75
N THR A 107 7.83 -4.22 -3.08
CA THR A 107 7.39 -3.23 -4.06
C THR A 107 8.56 -2.77 -4.92
N SER A 108 8.24 -1.98 -5.95
CA SER A 108 9.24 -1.25 -6.73
C SER A 108 10.28 -2.16 -7.40
N LEU A 109 9.90 -3.39 -7.77
CA LEU A 109 10.77 -4.28 -8.53
C LEU A 109 11.04 -3.64 -9.90
N PHE A 110 12.29 -3.30 -10.15
CA PHE A 110 12.70 -2.64 -11.37
C PHE A 110 13.98 -3.26 -11.93
N THR A 111 14.01 -3.45 -13.24
CA THR A 111 15.20 -3.84 -13.99
C THR A 111 15.42 -2.80 -15.07
N PRO A 112 16.57 -2.08 -15.08
CA PRO A 112 16.88 -1.12 -16.13
C PRO A 112 16.74 -1.74 -17.52
N PRO A 113 16.23 -1.01 -18.54
CA PRO A 113 15.90 -1.57 -19.85
C PRO A 113 17.02 -2.41 -20.49
N GLN A 114 18.27 -1.94 -20.40
CA GLN A 114 19.46 -2.62 -20.93
C GLN A 114 19.79 -3.96 -20.25
N TYR A 115 19.18 -4.25 -19.09
CA TYR A 115 19.37 -5.46 -18.30
C TYR A 115 18.13 -6.38 -18.29
N ARG A 116 17.05 -6.00 -18.98
CA ARG A 116 15.82 -6.83 -19.06
C ARG A 116 16.06 -8.10 -19.89
N HIS A 117 15.21 -9.11 -19.67
CA HIS A 117 15.25 -10.42 -20.34
C HIS A 117 16.54 -11.22 -20.15
N LYS A 118 17.40 -10.81 -19.20
CA LYS A 118 18.64 -11.50 -18.83
C LYS A 118 18.54 -12.25 -17.51
N GLY A 119 17.35 -12.43 -16.94
CA GLY A 119 17.16 -13.19 -15.69
C GLY A 119 17.50 -12.46 -14.38
N TYR A 120 17.97 -11.21 -14.42
CA TYR A 120 18.34 -10.47 -13.20
C TYR A 120 17.18 -10.24 -12.22
N ALA A 121 15.97 -9.93 -12.71
CA ALA A 121 14.80 -9.80 -11.85
C ALA A 121 14.49 -11.11 -11.11
N THR A 122 14.55 -12.25 -11.83
CA THR A 122 14.37 -13.58 -11.24
C THR A 122 15.43 -13.84 -10.17
N LYS A 123 16.70 -13.59 -10.48
CA LYS A 123 17.80 -13.80 -9.53
C LYS A 123 17.66 -12.95 -8.28
N LEU A 124 17.28 -11.67 -8.43
CA LEU A 124 17.01 -10.77 -7.31
C LEU A 124 15.90 -11.33 -6.41
N MET A 125 14.77 -11.73 -6.99
CA MET A 125 13.62 -12.24 -6.23
C MET A 125 13.93 -13.57 -5.52
N GLU A 126 14.71 -14.47 -6.14
CA GLU A 126 15.17 -15.71 -5.50
C GLU A 126 16.05 -15.44 -4.27
N LEU A 127 17.05 -14.56 -4.42
CA LEU A 127 17.94 -14.17 -3.33
C LEU A 127 17.17 -13.46 -2.22
N LEU A 128 16.24 -12.58 -2.58
CA LEU A 128 15.40 -11.86 -1.63
C LEU A 128 14.49 -12.84 -0.86
N ASN A 129 13.83 -13.78 -1.55
CA ASN A 129 12.97 -14.76 -0.89
C ASN A 129 13.74 -15.59 0.16
N ASN A 130 14.96 -16.02 -0.17
CA ASN A 130 15.84 -16.72 0.76
C ASN A 130 16.21 -15.84 1.97
N LYS A 131 16.62 -14.59 1.72
CA LYS A 131 16.96 -13.64 2.79
C LYS A 131 15.77 -13.36 3.70
N LEU A 132 14.59 -13.08 3.14
CA LEU A 132 13.37 -12.84 3.91
C LEU A 132 12.99 -14.06 4.76
N ARG A 133 13.09 -15.27 4.21
CA ARG A 133 12.74 -16.51 4.91
C ARG A 133 13.72 -16.85 6.02
N PHE A 134 15.02 -16.85 5.74
CA PHE A 134 16.03 -17.45 6.61
C PHE A 134 16.70 -16.42 7.53
N GLU A 135 16.99 -15.21 7.02
CA GLU A 135 17.64 -14.16 7.81
C GLU A 135 16.60 -13.30 8.54
N CYS A 136 15.59 -12.81 7.80
CA CYS A 136 14.56 -11.93 8.37
C CYS A 136 13.43 -12.67 9.10
N LYS A 137 13.41 -14.01 9.01
CA LYS A 137 12.40 -14.90 9.63
C LYS A 137 10.95 -14.49 9.30
N ALA A 138 10.72 -13.97 8.09
CA ALA A 138 9.40 -13.59 7.62
C ALA A 138 8.47 -14.81 7.57
N LYS A 139 7.23 -14.65 8.04
CA LYS A 139 6.23 -15.72 7.88
C LYS A 139 5.64 -15.78 6.48
N PHE A 140 5.54 -14.64 5.83
CA PHE A 140 5.19 -14.54 4.42
C PHE A 140 5.69 -13.21 3.86
N SER A 141 5.67 -13.10 2.54
CA SER A 141 5.78 -11.83 1.84
C SER A 141 4.68 -11.74 0.79
N TYR A 142 4.32 -10.52 0.43
CA TYR A 142 3.30 -10.25 -0.59
C TYR A 142 3.71 -9.05 -1.45
N LEU A 143 3.08 -8.95 -2.61
CA LEU A 143 3.27 -7.87 -3.58
C LEU A 143 2.04 -7.76 -4.47
N TYR A 144 1.89 -6.62 -5.13
CA TYR A 144 0.94 -6.43 -6.22
C TYR A 144 1.70 -6.51 -7.55
N SER A 145 1.19 -7.30 -8.50
CA SER A 145 1.87 -7.53 -9.78
C SER A 145 1.24 -6.72 -10.90
N GLU A 146 2.04 -5.86 -11.54
CA GLU A 146 1.70 -5.18 -12.79
C GLU A 146 2.19 -5.95 -14.03
N VAL A 147 3.08 -6.92 -13.86
CA VAL A 147 3.72 -7.70 -14.94
C VAL A 147 3.04 -9.05 -15.18
N GLY A 148 1.84 -9.25 -14.63
CA GLY A 148 1.06 -10.47 -14.71
C GLY A 148 1.37 -11.50 -13.63
N SER A 149 0.59 -12.57 -13.58
CA SER A 149 0.65 -13.58 -12.51
C SER A 149 1.80 -14.58 -12.65
N ASP A 150 2.31 -14.77 -13.86
CA ASP A 150 3.19 -15.90 -14.18
C ASP A 150 4.62 -15.71 -13.66
N PHE A 151 5.11 -14.46 -13.64
CA PHE A 151 6.47 -14.16 -13.21
C PHE A 151 6.70 -14.56 -11.74
N TYR A 152 5.88 -14.05 -10.82
CA TYR A 152 6.04 -14.28 -9.40
C TYR A 152 5.62 -15.70 -8.97
N SER A 153 4.64 -16.31 -9.66
CA SER A 153 4.18 -17.67 -9.33
C SER A 153 5.24 -18.74 -9.54
N ARG A 154 6.05 -18.62 -10.59
CA ARG A 154 7.23 -19.49 -10.82
C ARG A 154 8.29 -19.38 -9.73
N LEU A 155 8.28 -18.29 -8.95
CA LEU A 155 9.24 -18.03 -7.87
C LEU A 155 8.66 -18.32 -6.48
N GLY A 156 7.45 -18.90 -6.42
CA GLY A 156 6.83 -19.39 -5.20
C GLY A 156 5.78 -18.47 -4.56
N TRP A 157 5.49 -17.30 -5.14
CA TRP A 157 4.37 -16.47 -4.69
C TRP A 157 3.05 -17.02 -5.20
N ARG A 158 2.08 -17.17 -4.29
CA ARG A 158 0.74 -17.64 -4.67
C ARG A 158 -0.09 -16.48 -5.19
N ILE A 159 -0.87 -16.75 -6.23
CA ILE A 159 -1.78 -15.77 -6.81
C ILE A 159 -3.04 -15.69 -5.95
N PHE A 160 -3.36 -14.49 -5.49
CA PHE A 160 -4.63 -14.19 -4.85
C PHE A 160 -5.36 -13.19 -5.73
N PRO A 161 -6.50 -13.57 -6.35
CA PRO A 161 -7.26 -12.64 -7.17
C PRO A 161 -7.88 -11.56 -6.26
N HIS A 162 -7.71 -10.30 -6.65
CA HIS A 162 -8.47 -9.21 -6.04
C HIS A 162 -9.77 -9.00 -6.81
N LYS A 163 -10.80 -8.53 -6.11
CA LYS A 163 -12.01 -8.02 -6.74
C LYS A 163 -12.00 -6.52 -6.63
N GLU A 164 -12.48 -5.87 -7.67
CA GLU A 164 -12.54 -4.43 -7.75
C GLU A 164 -13.97 -3.99 -8.11
N ILE A 165 -14.45 -2.92 -7.47
CA ILE A 165 -15.68 -2.24 -7.81
C ILE A 165 -15.34 -0.81 -8.20
N ARG A 166 -15.76 -0.40 -9.41
CA ARG A 166 -15.59 0.97 -9.92
C ARG A 166 -16.91 1.71 -9.90
N PHE A 167 -16.92 2.88 -9.28
CA PHE A 167 -18.04 3.82 -9.34
C PHE A 167 -17.63 5.01 -10.20
N LYS A 168 -18.42 5.34 -11.21
CA LYS A 168 -18.24 6.60 -11.94
C LYS A 168 -18.66 7.75 -11.02
N VAL A 169 -17.83 8.78 -10.95
CA VAL A 169 -18.21 10.02 -10.26
C VAL A 169 -19.23 10.73 -11.17
N ASP A 170 -20.38 11.04 -10.59
CA ASP A 170 -21.52 11.62 -11.29
C ASP A 170 -22.21 12.61 -10.35
N ASP A 171 -22.63 13.74 -10.89
CA ASP A 171 -23.31 14.83 -10.16
C ASP A 171 -24.60 14.39 -9.47
N ARG A 172 -25.17 13.23 -9.84
CA ARG A 172 -26.33 12.63 -9.17
C ARG A 172 -26.15 12.34 -7.68
N PHE A 173 -24.92 12.34 -7.16
CA PHE A 173 -24.62 12.12 -5.74
C PHE A 173 -24.40 13.42 -4.94
N SER A 174 -24.67 14.58 -5.55
CA SER A 174 -24.63 15.89 -4.91
C SER A 174 -25.73 16.10 -3.85
N THR A 175 -26.87 15.42 -3.96
CA THR A 175 -28.00 15.58 -3.01
C THR A 175 -27.69 14.94 -1.67
N SER A 176 -27.68 15.74 -0.59
CA SER A 176 -27.48 15.24 0.77
C SER A 176 -28.52 14.18 1.15
N LEU A 177 -28.06 13.03 1.67
CA LEU A 177 -28.95 12.02 2.26
C LEU A 177 -29.38 12.44 3.67
N LYS A 178 -30.52 11.90 4.13
CA LYS A 178 -30.89 11.92 5.55
C LYS A 178 -29.73 11.36 6.39
N HIS A 179 -29.46 11.94 7.55
CA HIS A 179 -28.37 11.54 8.46
C HIS A 179 -26.96 11.96 8.03
N SER A 180 -26.81 12.87 7.06
CA SER A 180 -25.51 13.49 6.73
C SER A 180 -24.86 14.18 7.93
N GLU A 181 -25.66 14.66 8.87
CA GLU A 181 -25.24 15.30 10.13
C GLU A 181 -24.56 14.33 11.11
N LEU A 182 -24.72 13.02 10.91
CA LEU A 182 -24.03 12.00 11.70
C LEU A 182 -22.63 11.69 11.15
N ILE A 183 -22.30 12.19 9.96
CA ILE A 183 -21.00 11.96 9.32
C ILE A 183 -19.95 12.86 9.96
N VAL A 184 -18.85 12.23 10.37
CA VAL A 184 -17.65 12.91 10.84
C VAL A 184 -16.51 12.61 9.86
N ALA A 185 -15.82 13.66 9.42
CA ALA A 185 -14.66 13.55 8.56
C ALA A 185 -13.51 12.81 9.28
N ILE A 186 -12.83 11.90 8.57
CA ILE A 186 -11.60 11.27 9.05
C ILE A 186 -10.41 12.08 8.53
N ASN A 187 -9.48 12.40 9.42
CA ASN A 187 -8.28 13.16 9.11
C ASN A 187 -7.12 12.73 10.03
N GLN A 188 -5.97 13.40 9.91
CA GLN A 188 -4.77 13.08 10.70
C GLN A 188 -4.98 13.13 12.23
N SER A 189 -5.94 13.92 12.74
CA SER A 189 -6.15 14.06 14.18
C SER A 189 -7.02 12.97 14.79
N ASN A 190 -7.82 12.24 14.00
CA ASN A 190 -8.70 11.18 14.52
C ASN A 190 -8.45 9.79 13.93
N ILE A 191 -7.63 9.67 12.88
CA ILE A 191 -7.32 8.40 12.21
C ILE A 191 -6.82 7.33 13.17
N GLU A 192 -5.97 7.68 14.14
CA GLU A 192 -5.40 6.72 15.09
C GLU A 192 -6.46 5.98 15.91
N THR A 193 -7.47 6.72 16.38
CA THR A 193 -8.57 6.13 17.15
C THR A 193 -9.36 5.12 16.32
N ILE A 194 -9.57 5.43 15.04
CA ILE A 194 -10.32 4.59 14.10
C ILE A 194 -9.51 3.34 13.77
N ILE A 195 -8.20 3.49 13.49
CA ILE A 195 -7.30 2.37 13.19
C ILE A 195 -7.16 1.42 14.38
N ASN A 196 -7.05 1.94 15.59
CA ASN A 196 -6.96 1.11 16.80
C ASN A 196 -8.23 0.27 17.00
N LYS A 197 -9.40 0.88 16.84
CA LYS A 197 -10.69 0.16 16.94
C LYS A 197 -10.88 -0.83 15.81
N ASP A 198 -10.50 -0.47 14.60
CA ASP A 198 -10.55 -1.40 13.48
C ASP A 198 -9.61 -2.61 13.69
N CYS A 199 -8.42 -2.40 14.24
CA CYS A 199 -7.55 -3.52 14.64
C CYS A 199 -8.20 -4.48 15.65
N GLU A 200 -9.00 -3.96 16.59
CA GLU A 200 -9.77 -4.80 17.51
C GLU A 200 -10.84 -5.61 16.78
N PHE A 201 -11.55 -4.99 15.82
CA PHE A 201 -12.54 -5.68 15.01
C PHE A 201 -11.92 -6.75 14.12
N ILE A 202 -10.82 -6.45 13.42
CA ILE A 202 -10.05 -7.44 12.64
C ILE A 202 -9.72 -8.64 13.52
N LYS A 203 -9.18 -8.43 14.73
CA LYS A 203 -8.83 -9.53 15.66
C LYS A 203 -10.06 -10.36 16.05
N LYS A 204 -11.21 -9.72 16.29
CA LYS A 204 -12.47 -10.40 16.60
C LYS A 204 -12.97 -11.22 15.40
N ASP A 205 -12.93 -10.65 14.20
CA ASP A 205 -13.40 -11.29 12.98
C ASP A 205 -12.51 -12.48 12.59
N LEU A 206 -11.18 -12.33 12.65
CA LEU A 206 -10.24 -13.43 12.37
C LEU A 206 -10.46 -14.63 13.29
N LYS A 207 -10.75 -14.41 14.57
CA LYS A 207 -11.01 -15.51 15.52
C LYS A 207 -12.25 -16.32 15.16
N LYS A 208 -13.22 -15.72 14.46
CA LYS A 208 -14.45 -16.39 13.99
C LYS A 208 -14.24 -17.17 12.70
N LEU A 209 -13.14 -16.92 11.98
CA LEU A 209 -12.86 -17.61 10.72
C LEU A 209 -12.43 -19.05 10.98
N ASN A 210 -13.03 -19.98 10.23
CA ASN A 210 -12.65 -21.40 10.23
C ASN A 210 -11.74 -21.76 9.03
N LYS A 211 -11.02 -20.78 8.48
CA LYS A 211 -10.10 -20.96 7.36
C LYS A 211 -8.75 -20.30 7.67
N LYS A 212 -7.68 -20.87 7.12
CA LYS A 212 -6.34 -20.24 7.16
C LYS A 212 -6.42 -18.89 6.48
N SER A 213 -6.16 -17.85 7.26
CA SER A 213 -6.34 -16.46 6.89
C SER A 213 -5.14 -15.65 7.37
N MET A 214 -4.75 -14.64 6.60
CA MET A 214 -3.73 -13.67 6.96
C MET A 214 -4.22 -12.25 6.70
N VAL A 215 -3.86 -11.30 7.57
CA VAL A 215 -4.24 -9.89 7.44
C VAL A 215 -3.10 -9.00 7.88
N ILE A 216 -2.88 -7.92 7.13
CA ILE A 216 -1.95 -6.87 7.52
C ILE A 216 -2.68 -5.92 8.46
N LEU A 217 -2.09 -5.63 9.62
CA LEU A 217 -2.72 -4.69 10.53
C LEU A 217 -2.48 -3.26 10.05
N PRO A 218 -3.53 -2.42 9.94
CA PRO A 218 -3.35 -1.01 9.69
C PRO A 218 -2.61 -0.34 10.85
N THR A 219 -1.77 0.65 10.56
CA THR A 219 -1.08 1.44 11.57
C THR A 219 -1.18 2.92 11.22
N LYS A 220 -1.22 3.79 12.23
CA LYS A 220 -1.22 5.24 12.01
C LYS A 220 -0.03 5.70 11.14
N PRO A 221 1.23 5.25 11.38
CA PRO A 221 2.35 5.65 10.51
C PRO A 221 2.15 5.28 9.04
N ALA A 222 1.56 4.12 8.74
CA ALA A 222 1.29 3.72 7.35
C ALA A 222 0.28 4.66 6.65
N PHE A 223 -0.77 5.09 7.36
CA PHE A 223 -1.71 6.08 6.83
C PHE A 223 -1.08 7.46 6.71
N ASP A 224 -0.28 7.90 7.69
CA ASP A 224 0.41 9.18 7.61
C ASP A 224 1.39 9.24 6.43
N TRP A 225 2.12 8.14 6.19
CA TRP A 225 2.97 8.00 5.01
C TRP A 225 2.17 8.14 3.71
N LEU A 226 1.02 7.46 3.62
CA LEU A 226 0.15 7.52 2.45
C LEU A 226 -0.43 8.93 2.25
N PHE A 227 -0.88 9.58 3.32
CA PHE A 227 -1.41 10.94 3.27
C PHE A 227 -0.32 11.95 2.88
N GLN A 228 0.90 11.78 3.39
CA GLN A 228 2.05 12.60 3.00
C GLN A 228 2.37 12.43 1.51
N LYS A 229 2.41 11.19 1.01
CA LYS A 229 2.59 10.90 -0.41
C LYS A 229 1.53 11.62 -1.25
N THR A 230 0.28 11.57 -0.82
CA THR A 230 -0.83 12.22 -1.51
C THR A 230 -0.73 13.75 -1.51
N LYS A 231 -0.32 14.37 -0.40
CA LYS A 231 -0.06 15.82 -0.35
C LYS A 231 1.11 16.25 -1.24
N LEU A 232 2.13 15.42 -1.41
CA LEU A 232 3.24 15.71 -2.33
C LEU A 232 2.78 15.73 -3.80
N TYR A 233 1.69 15.04 -4.13
CA TYR A 233 1.07 15.07 -5.46
C TYR A 233 -0.02 16.15 -5.61
N SER A 234 -0.66 16.58 -4.53
CA SER A 234 -1.76 17.56 -4.61
C SER A 234 -1.29 18.91 -5.17
N LYS A 235 -0.03 19.28 -4.97
CA LYS A 235 0.57 20.54 -5.45
C LYS A 235 0.47 20.75 -6.98
N PHE A 236 0.32 19.67 -7.75
CA PHE A 236 0.19 19.73 -9.22
C PHE A 236 -1.23 20.00 -9.69
N TYR A 237 -2.21 19.93 -8.79
CA TYR A 237 -3.59 20.23 -9.08
C TYR A 237 -3.90 21.62 -8.52
N ALA A 238 -3.44 22.64 -9.27
CA ALA A 238 -3.45 24.06 -8.89
C ALA A 238 -4.83 24.62 -8.48
N ASP A 239 -5.92 23.98 -8.90
CA ASP A 239 -7.31 24.37 -8.63
C ASP A 239 -7.97 23.57 -7.51
N THR A 240 -7.29 22.57 -6.91
CA THR A 240 -7.86 21.71 -5.87
C THR A 240 -7.23 21.97 -4.51
N ASN A 241 -8.07 22.12 -3.49
CA ASN A 241 -7.63 22.28 -2.10
C ASN A 241 -6.74 21.12 -1.66
N ASP A 242 -5.70 21.38 -0.88
CA ASP A 242 -4.89 20.33 -0.24
C ASP A 242 -5.81 19.30 0.47
N PRO A 243 -5.67 17.98 0.21
CA PRO A 243 -6.53 16.98 0.82
C PRO A 243 -6.37 16.98 2.35
N ARG A 244 -7.48 17.30 3.03
CA ARG A 244 -7.58 17.34 4.50
C ARG A 244 -8.51 16.26 5.06
N GLN A 245 -9.33 15.66 4.21
CA GLN A 245 -10.27 14.62 4.58
C GLN A 245 -9.89 13.33 3.87
N PHE A 246 -9.54 12.31 4.64
CA PHE A 246 -9.09 11.02 4.13
C PHE A 246 -10.11 9.91 4.36
N GLY A 247 -11.31 10.27 4.80
CA GLY A 247 -12.38 9.33 5.05
C GLY A 247 -13.62 9.96 5.66
N ALA A 248 -14.58 9.12 5.98
CA ALA A 248 -15.79 9.46 6.69
C ALA A 248 -16.15 8.34 7.68
N MET A 249 -16.65 8.70 8.85
CA MET A 249 -17.21 7.78 9.83
C MET A 249 -18.62 8.22 10.22
N ILE A 250 -19.48 7.26 10.55
CA ILE A 250 -20.81 7.55 11.11
C ILE A 250 -20.68 7.60 12.63
N SER A 251 -20.87 8.77 13.22
CA SER A 251 -20.84 8.96 14.66
C SER A 251 -22.22 8.68 15.27
N ASN A 252 -22.33 7.60 16.04
CA ASN A 252 -23.57 7.29 16.77
C ASN A 252 -23.64 8.01 18.13
N LYS A 253 -23.18 9.27 18.22
CA LYS A 253 -23.18 10.04 19.47
C LYS A 253 -24.58 10.46 19.94
N LYS A 254 -25.61 10.32 19.12
CA LYS A 254 -26.95 10.83 19.40
C LYS A 254 -27.99 9.80 19.83
N ASN A 255 -27.68 8.50 19.90
CA ASN A 255 -28.72 7.44 20.05
C ASN A 255 -29.88 7.60 19.04
N GLU A 256 -29.67 8.32 17.94
CA GLU A 256 -30.59 8.33 16.81
C GLU A 256 -30.36 7.01 16.11
N SER A 257 -31.22 6.04 16.44
CA SER A 257 -31.22 4.72 15.85
C SER A 257 -31.28 4.86 14.32
N ILE A 258 -30.18 4.56 13.64
CA ILE A 258 -30.20 4.24 12.21
C ILE A 258 -30.87 2.87 12.03
N ASN A 259 -30.83 2.01 13.08
CA ASN A 259 -31.61 0.78 13.30
C ASN A 259 -31.68 0.49 14.83
N GLU A 260 -32.84 0.06 15.35
CA GLU A 260 -33.15 0.08 16.81
C GLU A 260 -32.41 -0.96 17.68
N ASN A 261 -31.63 -1.90 17.15
CA ASN A 261 -31.12 -3.03 17.96
C ASN A 261 -29.75 -3.58 17.52
N GLU A 262 -28.70 -2.76 17.37
CA GLU A 262 -27.36 -3.28 17.06
C GLU A 262 -26.24 -2.66 17.89
N GLU A 263 -25.28 -3.51 18.30
CA GLU A 263 -23.99 -3.12 18.87
C GLU A 263 -23.37 -1.96 18.07
N LEU A 264 -22.72 -1.04 18.77
CA LEU A 264 -22.02 0.13 18.22
C LEU A 264 -20.81 -0.28 17.36
N PHE A 265 -21.04 -0.87 16.20
CA PHE A 265 -20.00 -1.03 15.20
C PHE A 265 -19.68 0.35 14.62
N GLU A 266 -18.41 0.75 14.71
CA GLU A 266 -17.95 1.95 14.02
C GLU A 266 -17.95 1.68 12.52
N ARG A 267 -18.75 2.48 11.82
CA ARG A 267 -18.93 2.40 10.37
C ARG A 267 -18.08 3.50 9.76
N PHE A 268 -17.17 3.14 8.89
CA PHE A 268 -16.24 4.09 8.32
C PHE A 268 -15.80 3.67 6.93
N ILE A 269 -15.32 4.65 6.19
CA ILE A 269 -14.64 4.48 4.92
C ILE A 269 -13.40 5.37 4.94
N ILE A 270 -12.27 4.84 4.49
CA ILE A 270 -11.02 5.57 4.37
C ILE A 270 -10.59 5.47 2.92
N TRP A 271 -10.09 6.57 2.38
CA TRP A 271 -9.70 6.70 0.99
C TRP A 271 -8.34 7.39 0.83
N ASN A 272 -7.78 7.20 -0.35
CA ASN A 272 -6.59 7.87 -0.83
C ASN A 272 -6.93 8.66 -2.11
N HIS A 273 -6.46 9.90 -2.21
CA HIS A 273 -6.54 10.68 -3.45
C HIS A 273 -5.40 10.24 -4.36
N ASP A 274 -5.74 9.51 -5.41
CA ASP A 274 -4.79 9.05 -6.42
C ASP A 274 -4.81 10.03 -7.60
N PHE A 275 -4.04 11.09 -7.40
CA PHE A 275 -3.80 12.14 -8.38
C PHE A 275 -3.10 11.65 -9.64
N ARG A 276 -2.43 10.50 -9.62
CA ARG A 276 -1.77 9.98 -10.82
C ARG A 276 -2.80 9.41 -11.80
N ASP A 277 -3.72 8.62 -11.27
CA ASP A 277 -4.73 7.91 -12.08
C ASP A 277 -6.10 8.62 -12.08
N ASN A 278 -6.17 9.83 -11.51
CA ASN A 278 -7.35 10.69 -11.50
C ASN A 278 -8.58 10.00 -10.86
N GLN A 279 -8.36 9.40 -9.69
CA GLN A 279 -9.32 8.55 -8.99
C GLN A 279 -9.24 8.68 -7.48
N LEU A 280 -10.34 8.36 -6.80
CA LEU A 280 -10.36 8.15 -5.35
C LEU A 280 -10.29 6.66 -5.06
N PHE A 281 -9.28 6.23 -4.31
CA PHE A 281 -9.08 4.81 -4.02
C PHE A 281 -9.48 4.49 -2.59
N ILE A 282 -10.49 3.64 -2.39
CA ILE A 282 -10.94 3.22 -1.07
C ILE A 282 -9.95 2.18 -0.53
N ILE A 283 -9.24 2.56 0.52
CA ILE A 283 -8.19 1.75 1.16
C ILE A 283 -8.71 0.93 2.32
N ARG A 284 -9.86 1.30 2.89
CA ARG A 284 -10.46 0.58 4.02
C ARG A 284 -11.94 0.89 4.16
N PHE A 285 -12.76 -0.13 4.44
CA PHE A 285 -14.19 0.07 4.49
C PHE A 285 -14.90 -0.87 5.47
N ARG A 286 -15.65 -0.30 6.41
CA ARG A 286 -16.46 -1.06 7.37
C ARG A 286 -17.89 -0.54 7.40
N SER A 287 -18.83 -1.42 7.06
CA SER A 287 -20.25 -1.15 7.05
C SER A 287 -21.02 -2.44 7.37
N ASP A 288 -22.23 -2.28 7.88
CA ASP A 288 -23.11 -3.34 8.38
C ASP A 288 -24.47 -3.39 7.67
N SER A 289 -24.78 -2.42 6.81
CA SER A 289 -26.03 -2.39 6.05
C SER A 289 -25.87 -1.70 4.70
N PRO A 290 -26.72 -2.03 3.71
CA PRO A 290 -26.74 -1.30 2.44
C PRO A 290 -26.96 0.21 2.60
N TYR A 291 -27.70 0.64 3.63
CA TYR A 291 -27.94 2.06 3.90
C TYR A 291 -26.67 2.76 4.37
N THR A 292 -25.96 2.21 5.36
CA THR A 292 -24.71 2.81 5.87
C THR A 292 -23.61 2.74 4.82
N THR A 293 -23.58 1.69 4.00
CA THR A 293 -22.72 1.60 2.82
C THR A 293 -22.99 2.75 1.86
N ARG A 294 -24.25 3.00 1.51
CA ARG A 294 -24.62 4.09 0.60
C ARG A 294 -24.23 5.47 1.15
N LEU A 295 -24.44 5.72 2.45
CA LEU A 295 -24.02 6.97 3.09
C LEU A 295 -22.51 7.20 2.96
N LEU A 296 -21.70 6.18 3.30
CA LEU A 296 -20.24 6.30 3.27
C LEU A 296 -19.69 6.42 1.84
N ILE A 297 -20.21 5.65 0.89
CA ILE A 297 -19.81 5.77 -0.53
C ILE A 297 -20.17 7.15 -1.08
N GLN A 298 -21.32 7.71 -0.69
CA GLN A 298 -21.68 9.06 -1.11
C GLN A 298 -20.70 10.13 -0.57
N GLN A 299 -20.16 9.95 0.63
CA GLN A 299 -19.10 10.85 1.15
C GLN A 299 -17.83 10.76 0.31
N ALA A 300 -17.45 9.55 -0.10
CA ALA A 300 -16.34 9.36 -1.04
C ALA A 300 -16.64 9.98 -2.42
N MET A 301 -17.89 9.94 -2.90
CA MET A 301 -18.31 10.61 -4.15
C MET A 301 -18.23 12.12 -4.06
N GLN A 302 -18.72 12.70 -2.97
CA GLN A 302 -18.60 14.14 -2.72
C GLN A 302 -17.13 14.57 -2.66
N GLU A 303 -16.27 13.78 -2.00
CA GLU A 303 -14.84 14.05 -1.98
C GLU A 303 -14.23 13.94 -3.38
N ALA A 304 -14.49 12.86 -4.12
CA ALA A 304 -13.99 12.69 -5.48
C ALA A 304 -14.43 13.84 -6.41
N SER A 305 -15.67 14.30 -6.29
CA SER A 305 -16.19 15.47 -7.04
C SER A 305 -15.44 16.76 -6.71
N LYS A 306 -15.08 17.03 -5.43
CA LYS A 306 -14.28 18.22 -5.06
C LYS A 306 -12.94 18.27 -5.78
N PHE A 307 -12.36 17.09 -6.05
CA PHE A 307 -11.07 16.93 -6.74
C PHE A 307 -11.21 16.63 -8.24
N GLN A 308 -12.44 16.69 -8.79
CA GLN A 308 -12.73 16.40 -10.19
C GLN A 308 -12.25 15.00 -10.65
N PHE A 309 -12.18 14.04 -9.72
CA PHE A 309 -11.82 12.67 -10.02
C PHE A 309 -12.90 11.99 -10.86
N LYS A 310 -12.49 11.11 -11.78
CA LYS A 310 -13.41 10.44 -12.72
C LYS A 310 -14.12 9.25 -12.11
N GLN A 311 -13.50 8.60 -11.13
CA GLN A 311 -13.99 7.35 -10.56
C GLN A 311 -13.56 7.17 -9.11
N ILE A 312 -14.29 6.29 -8.42
CA ILE A 312 -13.91 5.70 -7.14
C ILE A 312 -13.62 4.22 -7.38
N ILE A 313 -12.53 3.74 -6.81
CA ILE A 313 -12.16 2.33 -6.83
C ILE A 313 -12.27 1.77 -5.41
N LEU A 314 -12.94 0.63 -5.26
CA LEU A 314 -12.95 -0.17 -4.05
C LEU A 314 -12.36 -1.55 -4.36
N GLU A 315 -11.25 -1.90 -3.72
CA GLU A 315 -10.60 -3.20 -3.85
C GLU A 315 -10.81 -4.08 -2.61
N SER A 316 -11.14 -5.35 -2.82
CA SER A 316 -11.29 -6.33 -1.75
C SER A 316 -9.96 -6.81 -1.15
N GLY A 317 -8.81 -6.30 -1.63
CA GLY A 317 -7.48 -6.85 -1.36
C GLY A 317 -6.91 -6.55 0.04
N PHE A 318 -7.48 -5.60 0.77
CA PHE A 318 -6.90 -5.10 2.04
C PHE A 318 -7.37 -5.84 3.29
N GLU A 319 -8.28 -6.82 3.15
CA GLU A 319 -9.16 -7.21 4.25
C GLU A 319 -9.24 -8.72 4.48
N ILE A 320 -8.12 -9.44 4.36
CA ILE A 320 -7.90 -10.87 4.74
C ILE A 320 -7.72 -11.79 3.52
N ILE A 321 -6.50 -12.34 3.39
CA ILE A 321 -6.09 -13.31 2.37
C ILE A 321 -6.26 -14.74 2.91
#